data_AF-A0A971NS20-F1
#
_entry.id   AF-A0A971NS20-F1
#
_cell.length_a   1.000
_cell.length_b   1.000
_cell.length_c   1.000
_cell.angle_alpha   90.00
_cell.angle_beta   90.00
_cell.angle_gamma   90.00
#
_symmetry.space_group_name_H-M   'P 1'
#
loop_
_entity.id
_entity.type
_entity.pdbx_description
1 polymer ?
#
loop_
_entity_poly.entity_id
_entity_poly.type
_entity_poly.pdbx_seq_one_letter_code
_entity_poly.pdbx_strand_id
1 'polypeptide(L)'
;MILDSPYWQEPVTWAGKLPLEHCLGFLVNLIFISLGLSLAWKKFSWAGLTPIMLEVGYYLSNALVRTSGSRYLVAADWVVYFYFMLGIWAILIKYKIVRDTNSSLVKDTNSQNSQLWVTLLLCLLIGLSLPVLNLTFPVVYHNETKAEVYQRLPLQKIENEVGISMEEMRAFYEKPTTVFLFGREIYPAYQELKSDPTLRANTFKLLTPKPYDVYIADGEAPAEALPAGEDMIVLGCREADSPWIKAYLGYFVESDKLIWATNTTFRDICP
;
A
#
# COMPACT_ATOMS: atom_id res chain seq x y z
N MET A 1 -10.08 -1.94 -21.45
CA MET A 1 -8.71 -1.98 -20.87
C MET A 1 -8.61 -0.84 -19.86
N ILE A 2 -7.89 -0.95 -18.74
CA ILE A 2 -7.79 0.17 -17.76
C ILE A 2 -7.29 1.46 -18.43
N LEU A 3 -6.45 1.33 -19.46
CA LEU A 3 -5.93 2.42 -20.29
C LEU A 3 -6.98 3.13 -21.16
N ASP A 4 -8.17 2.57 -21.36
CA ASP A 4 -9.26 3.21 -22.12
C ASP A 4 -10.14 4.11 -21.25
N SER A 5 -9.97 4.06 -19.92
CA SER A 5 -10.74 4.92 -19.01
C SER A 5 -10.40 6.40 -19.28
N PRO A 6 -11.39 7.31 -19.21
CA PRO A 6 -11.18 8.76 -19.43
C PRO A 6 -10.07 9.37 -18.55
N TYR A 7 -9.74 8.71 -17.43
CA TYR A 7 -8.64 9.09 -16.54
C TYR A 7 -7.25 8.86 -17.18
N TRP A 8 -7.09 7.80 -17.97
CA TRP A 8 -5.82 7.40 -18.61
C TRP A 8 -5.70 7.85 -20.05
N GLN A 9 -6.82 8.25 -20.66
CA GLN A 9 -6.80 9.04 -21.89
C GLN A 9 -6.39 10.46 -21.51
N GLU A 10 -5.09 10.71 -21.38
CA GLU A 10 -4.56 12.06 -21.28
C GLU A 10 -4.59 12.75 -22.66
N PRO A 11 -5.48 13.72 -22.85
CA PRO A 11 -5.10 14.92 -23.58
C PRO A 11 -5.23 16.10 -22.63
N VAL A 12 -4.66 16.00 -21.43
CA VAL A 12 -4.34 17.20 -20.65
C VAL A 12 -2.92 17.59 -21.02
N THR A 13 -2.73 17.96 -22.29
CA THR A 13 -1.50 18.64 -22.69
C THR A 13 -1.50 19.98 -21.94
N TRP A 14 -0.85 20.01 -20.78
CA TRP A 14 -0.63 21.24 -20.06
C TRP A 14 0.08 22.21 -21.02
N ALA A 15 -0.65 23.22 -21.47
CA ALA A 15 -0.19 24.13 -22.51
C ALA A 15 0.90 25.13 -22.02
N GLY A 16 1.53 24.84 -20.87
CA GLY A 16 2.49 25.73 -20.21
C GLY A 16 1.89 27.03 -19.68
N LYS A 17 0.56 27.20 -19.76
CA LYS A 17 -0.13 28.42 -19.34
C LYS A 17 -0.72 28.19 -17.95
N LEU A 18 -0.31 29.02 -17.00
CA LEU A 18 -0.92 29.08 -15.68
C LEU A 18 -1.97 30.20 -15.69
N PRO A 19 -3.27 29.88 -15.57
CA PRO A 19 -4.31 30.89 -15.41
C PRO A 19 -3.99 31.88 -14.30
N LEU A 20 -4.38 33.14 -14.49
CA LEU A 20 -4.08 34.22 -13.54
C LEU A 20 -4.60 33.91 -12.13
N GLU A 21 -5.77 33.28 -12.03
CA GLU A 21 -6.38 32.87 -10.77
C GLU A 21 -5.48 31.92 -9.96
N HIS A 22 -4.85 30.94 -10.61
CA HIS A 22 -3.91 30.02 -9.94
C HIS A 22 -2.62 30.74 -9.53
N CYS A 23 -2.13 31.68 -10.32
CA CYS A 23 -0.99 32.50 -9.96
C CYS A 23 -1.28 33.34 -8.70
N LEU A 24 -2.44 33.98 -8.65
CA LEU A 24 -2.90 34.74 -7.48
C LEU A 24 -3.07 33.84 -6.26
N GLY A 25 -3.72 32.68 -6.41
CA GLY A 25 -3.86 31.70 -5.33
C GLY A 25 -2.51 31.24 -4.80
N PHE A 26 -1.55 30.94 -5.68
CA PHE A 26 -0.20 30.55 -5.30
C PHE A 26 0.53 31.65 -4.51
N LEU A 27 0.46 32.90 -4.98
CA LEU A 27 1.05 34.05 -4.29
C LEU A 27 0.44 34.25 -2.89
N VAL A 28 -0.87 34.13 -2.75
CA VAL A 28 -1.55 34.24 -1.45
C VAL A 28 -1.06 33.16 -0.48
N ASN A 29 -0.91 31.91 -0.95
CA ASN A 29 -0.38 30.83 -0.12
C ASN A 29 1.06 31.10 0.35
N LEU A 30 1.93 31.58 -0.56
CA LEU A 30 3.30 31.96 -0.19
C LEU A 30 3.35 33.08 0.84
N ILE A 31 2.44 34.07 0.75
CA ILE A 31 2.34 35.14 1.74
C ILE A 31 2.03 34.55 3.12
N PHE A 32 1.03 33.67 3.25
CA PHE A 32 0.71 33.04 4.53
C PHE A 32 1.88 32.23 5.08
N ILE A 33 2.51 31.38 4.26
CA ILE A 33 3.68 30.58 4.68
C ILE A 33 4.81 31.50 5.17
N SER A 34 5.12 32.57 4.42
CA SER A 34 6.19 33.51 4.81
C SER A 34 5.88 34.25 6.11
N LEU A 35 4.62 34.62 6.35
CA LEU A 35 4.18 35.24 7.60
C LEU A 35 4.31 34.27 8.77
N GLY A 36 3.91 33.00 8.59
CA GLY A 36 4.04 31.98 9.63
C GLY A 36 5.48 31.68 9.96
N LEU A 37 6.35 31.61 8.96
CA LEU A 37 7.79 31.45 9.15
C LEU A 37 8.40 32.64 9.89
N SER A 38 8.00 33.87 9.53
CA SER A 38 8.44 35.09 10.21
C SER A 38 8.01 35.11 11.68
N LEU A 39 6.76 34.70 11.98
CA LEU A 39 6.26 34.59 13.34
C LEU A 39 7.02 33.53 14.14
N ALA A 40 7.24 32.35 13.56
CA ALA A 40 7.97 31.26 14.18
C ALA A 40 9.41 31.67 14.54
N TRP A 41 10.11 32.31 13.61
CA TRP A 41 11.48 32.81 13.84
C TRP A 41 11.53 33.90 14.90
N LYS A 42 10.63 34.89 14.84
CA LYS A 42 10.62 36.01 15.81
C LYS A 42 10.31 35.54 17.23
N LYS A 43 9.42 34.55 17.39
CA LYS A 43 8.97 34.08 18.72
C LYS A 43 9.83 32.94 19.29
N PHE A 44 10.37 32.06 18.44
CA PHE A 44 11.04 30.83 18.86
C PHE A 44 12.44 30.63 18.23
N SER A 45 12.90 31.54 17.38
CA SER A 45 14.21 31.48 16.71
C SER A 45 14.44 30.11 16.03
N TRP A 46 15.57 29.45 16.26
CA TRP A 46 15.89 28.15 15.69
C TRP A 46 14.88 27.04 16.02
N ALA A 47 14.25 27.08 17.20
CA ALA A 47 13.21 26.11 17.54
C ALA A 47 11.95 26.27 16.65
N GLY A 48 11.70 27.48 16.15
CA GLY A 48 10.65 27.74 15.17
C GLY A 48 10.92 27.17 13.78
N LEU A 49 12.17 26.79 13.48
CA LEU A 49 12.58 26.19 12.20
C LEU A 49 12.62 24.66 12.24
N THR A 50 12.40 24.04 13.40
CA THR A 50 12.48 22.58 13.56
C THR A 50 11.64 21.81 12.54
N PRO A 51 10.37 22.20 12.23
CA PRO A 51 9.59 21.51 11.18
C PRO A 51 10.27 21.51 9.81
N ILE A 52 10.76 22.65 9.31
CA ILE A 52 11.49 22.73 8.03
C ILE A 52 12.79 21.91 8.07
N MET A 53 13.52 21.93 9.19
CA MET A 53 14.73 21.12 9.32
C MET A 53 14.43 19.62 9.22
N LEU A 54 13.33 19.16 9.80
CA LEU A 54 12.88 17.77 9.70
C LEU A 54 12.46 17.42 8.27
N GLU A 55 11.70 18.29 7.60
CA GLU A 55 11.28 18.08 6.21
C GLU A 55 12.48 18.00 5.26
N VAL A 56 13.41 18.95 5.34
CA VAL A 56 14.63 18.96 4.50
C VAL A 56 15.50 17.74 4.80
N GLY A 57 15.70 17.39 6.07
CA GLY A 57 16.45 16.20 6.46
C GLY A 57 15.82 14.92 5.91
N TYR A 58 14.50 14.80 6.00
CA TYR A 58 13.75 13.66 5.49
C TYR A 58 13.85 13.56 3.95
N TYR A 59 13.69 14.66 3.22
CA TYR A 59 13.88 14.67 1.77
C TYR A 59 15.31 14.35 1.36
N LEU A 60 16.31 14.82 2.11
CA LEU A 60 17.71 14.49 1.87
C LEU A 60 17.98 12.99 2.10
N SER A 61 17.41 12.39 3.16
CA SER A 61 17.50 10.94 3.39
C SER A 61 16.87 10.15 2.24
N ASN A 62 15.68 10.53 1.77
CA ASN A 62 15.04 9.89 0.62
C ASN A 62 15.85 10.05 -0.68
N ALA A 63 16.47 11.21 -0.88
CA ALA A 63 17.33 11.46 -2.02
C ALA A 63 18.59 10.59 -1.99
N LEU A 64 19.22 10.42 -0.81
CA LEU A 64 20.38 9.56 -0.61
C LEU A 64 20.08 8.08 -0.88
N VAL A 65 18.90 7.61 -0.44
CA VAL A 65 18.43 6.23 -0.69
C VAL A 65 17.82 6.08 -2.10
N ARG A 66 17.74 7.18 -2.87
CA ARG A 66 17.21 7.23 -4.24
C ARG A 66 15.78 6.70 -4.37
N THR A 67 14.95 6.93 -3.35
CA THR A 67 13.53 6.55 -3.37
C THR A 67 12.70 7.71 -3.93
N SER A 68 12.23 7.60 -5.17
CA SER A 68 11.51 8.67 -5.90
C SER A 68 9.98 8.59 -5.83
N GLY A 69 9.42 7.86 -4.86
CA GLY A 69 7.97 7.71 -4.73
C GLY A 69 7.31 8.88 -4.01
N SER A 70 6.26 9.46 -4.59
CA SER A 70 5.41 10.49 -3.94
C SER A 70 4.87 10.05 -2.58
N ARG A 71 4.67 8.73 -2.39
CA ARG A 71 4.29 8.11 -1.11
C ARG A 71 5.22 8.44 0.05
N TYR A 72 6.49 8.73 -0.23
CA TYR A 72 7.44 9.09 0.81
C TYR A 72 7.29 10.56 1.20
N LEU A 73 6.84 11.45 0.31
CA LEU A 73 6.70 12.89 0.61
C LEU A 73 5.57 13.17 1.63
N VAL A 74 4.51 12.36 1.60
CA VAL A 74 3.31 12.51 2.47
C VAL A 74 3.65 12.64 3.95
N ALA A 75 4.71 11.99 4.43
CA ALA A 75 5.12 12.04 5.83
C ALA A 75 5.62 13.43 6.29
N ALA A 76 6.08 14.28 5.37
CA ALA A 76 6.66 15.58 5.66
C ALA A 76 5.81 16.77 5.17
N ASP A 77 4.81 16.53 4.31
CA ASP A 77 3.94 17.59 3.74
C ASP A 77 3.22 18.45 4.79
N TRP A 78 3.03 17.92 6.01
CA TRP A 78 2.39 18.66 7.11
C TRP A 78 3.12 19.94 7.49
N VAL A 79 4.42 20.05 7.20
CA VAL A 79 5.25 21.21 7.53
C VAL A 79 4.77 22.46 6.79
N VAL A 80 4.37 22.33 5.53
CA VAL A 80 3.81 23.45 4.75
C VAL A 80 2.51 23.94 5.38
N TYR A 81 1.61 23.03 5.76
CA TYR A 81 0.35 23.38 6.43
C TYR A 81 0.60 24.03 7.79
N PHE A 82 1.60 23.58 8.53
CA PHE A 82 1.97 24.17 9.82
C PHE A 82 2.34 25.65 9.68
N TYR A 83 3.23 26.02 8.76
CA TYR A 83 3.60 27.42 8.55
C TYR A 83 2.47 28.24 7.92
N PHE A 84 1.68 27.65 7.02
CA PHE A 84 0.50 28.31 6.48
C PHE A 84 -0.49 28.69 7.60
N MET A 85 -0.80 27.76 8.51
CA MET A 85 -1.68 28.00 9.67
C MET A 85 -1.09 29.03 10.64
N LEU A 86 0.22 29.01 10.88
CA LEU A 86 0.90 30.05 11.65
C LEU A 86 0.79 31.44 10.99
N GLY A 87 0.78 31.50 9.66
CA GLY A 87 0.56 32.72 8.90
C GLY A 87 -0.83 33.30 9.11
N ILE A 88 -1.85 32.46 9.04
CA ILE A 88 -3.22 32.84 9.38
C ILE A 88 -3.27 33.34 10.83
N TRP A 89 -2.66 32.60 11.76
CA TRP A 89 -2.60 32.98 13.17
C TRP A 89 -1.94 34.36 13.39
N ALA A 90 -0.85 34.65 12.67
CA ALA A 90 -0.19 35.95 12.70
C ALA A 90 -1.13 37.10 12.28
N ILE A 91 -1.96 36.86 11.27
CA ILE A 91 -2.97 37.81 10.80
C ILE A 91 -4.07 37.99 11.85
N LEU A 92 -4.58 36.90 12.42
CA LEU A 92 -5.63 36.95 13.45
C LEU A 92 -5.17 37.74 14.70
N ILE A 93 -3.91 37.58 15.12
CA ILE A 93 -3.31 38.38 16.20
C ILE A 93 -3.22 39.86 15.78
N LYS A 94 -2.70 40.15 14.58
CA LYS A 94 -2.50 41.51 14.08
C LYS A 94 -3.81 42.31 14.04
N TYR A 95 -4.91 41.67 13.62
CA TYR A 95 -6.24 42.28 13.58
C TYR A 95 -7.01 42.17 14.90
N LYS A 96 -6.36 41.66 15.97
CA LYS A 96 -6.95 41.47 17.32
C LYS A 96 -8.26 40.67 17.32
N ILE A 97 -8.45 39.81 16.32
CA ILE A 97 -9.57 38.86 16.26
C ILE A 97 -9.39 37.82 17.37
N VAL A 98 -8.14 37.43 17.61
CA VAL A 98 -7.74 36.60 18.74
C VAL A 98 -6.92 37.47 19.71
N ARG A 99 -7.18 37.31 21.01
CA ARG A 99 -6.45 38.04 22.04
C ARG A 99 -4.99 37.61 22.00
N ASP A 100 -4.11 38.56 21.73
CA ASP A 100 -2.67 38.33 21.86
C ASP A 100 -2.41 37.98 23.32
N THR A 101 -2.16 36.70 23.58
CA THR A 101 -1.75 36.24 24.90
C THR A 101 -0.28 36.59 25.01
N ASN A 102 0.00 37.89 25.13
CA ASN A 102 1.18 38.38 25.83
C ASN A 102 0.98 38.06 27.31
N SER A 103 0.90 36.78 27.64
CA SER A 103 1.29 36.31 28.95
C SER A 103 2.77 36.64 29.02
N SER A 104 3.08 37.73 29.73
CA SER A 104 4.36 37.90 30.40
C SER A 104 4.89 36.52 30.76
N LEU A 105 5.94 36.10 30.05
CA LEU A 105 6.69 34.89 30.35
C LEU A 105 7.27 35.14 31.73
N VAL A 106 6.49 34.83 32.77
CA VAL A 106 7.02 34.55 34.08
C VAL A 106 7.98 33.39 33.82
N LYS A 107 9.28 33.70 33.86
CA LYS A 107 10.33 32.69 33.98
C LYS A 107 10.13 32.03 35.34
N ASP A 108 9.17 31.11 35.42
CA ASP A 108 9.11 30.17 36.52
C ASP A 108 10.31 29.24 36.38
N THR A 109 11.40 29.66 37.00
CA THR A 109 12.71 29.01 36.94
C THR A 109 12.76 27.80 37.89
N ASN A 110 11.63 27.15 38.19
CA ASN A 110 11.62 26.08 39.20
C ASN A 110 10.59 24.95 39.04
N SER A 111 10.13 24.64 37.82
CA SER A 111 9.31 23.43 37.57
C SER A 111 9.64 22.75 36.24
N GLN A 112 10.82 23.00 35.69
CA GLN A 112 11.14 22.59 34.32
C GLN A 112 11.34 21.07 34.18
N ASN A 113 11.68 20.38 35.28
CA ASN A 113 11.94 18.93 35.24
C ASN A 113 10.63 18.12 35.11
N SER A 114 9.60 18.42 35.90
CA SER A 114 8.34 17.64 35.88
C SER A 114 7.60 17.74 34.55
N GLN A 115 7.60 18.92 33.92
CA GLN A 115 6.93 19.15 32.65
C GLN A 115 7.69 18.54 31.45
N LEU A 116 9.01 18.45 31.52
CA LEU A 116 9.81 17.69 30.56
C LEU A 116 9.46 16.19 30.61
N TRP A 117 9.37 15.60 31.81
CA TRP A 117 8.98 14.19 31.96
C TRP A 117 7.57 13.92 31.46
N VAL A 118 6.61 14.81 31.73
CA VAL A 118 5.23 14.70 31.20
C VAL A 118 5.22 14.78 29.67
N THR A 119 5.98 15.71 29.08
CA THR A 119 6.06 15.85 27.62
C THR A 119 6.72 14.62 26.97
N LEU A 120 7.81 14.12 27.56
CA LEU A 120 8.49 12.90 27.10
C LEU A 120 7.58 11.67 27.22
N LEU A 121 6.83 11.54 28.32
CA LEU A 121 5.85 10.47 28.49
C LEU A 121 4.77 10.54 27.41
N LEU A 122 4.25 11.73 27.10
CA LEU A 122 3.22 11.90 26.08
C LEU A 122 3.75 11.58 24.68
N CYS A 123 4.96 12.03 24.34
CA CYS A 123 5.65 11.66 23.10
C CYS A 123 5.89 10.15 23.01
N LEU A 124 6.27 9.51 24.12
CA LEU A 124 6.47 8.06 24.19
C LEU A 124 5.14 7.32 23.99
N LEU A 125 4.05 7.76 24.62
CA LEU A 125 2.72 7.17 24.45
C LEU A 125 2.22 7.29 23.00
N ILE A 126 2.42 8.45 22.37
CA ILE A 126 2.10 8.65 20.95
C ILE A 126 2.99 7.76 20.08
N GLY A 127 4.29 7.70 20.35
CA GLY A 127 5.22 6.84 19.61
C GLY A 127 4.91 5.34 19.76
N LEU A 128 4.48 4.92 20.95
CA LEU A 128 4.07 3.54 21.25
C LEU A 128 2.69 3.18 20.72
N SER A 129 1.85 4.17 20.35
CA SER A 129 0.54 3.89 19.78
C SER A 129 0.63 3.02 18.52
N LEU A 130 1.66 3.23 17.68
CA LEU A 130 1.90 2.45 16.46
C LEU A 130 2.19 0.95 16.75
N PRO A 131 3.20 0.59 17.57
CA PRO A 131 3.41 -0.81 17.98
C PRO A 131 2.20 -1.43 18.67
N VAL A 132 1.53 -0.69 19.56
CA VAL A 132 0.36 -1.20 20.28
C VAL A 132 -0.78 -1.49 19.32
N LEU A 133 -1.04 -0.60 18.36
CA LEU A 133 -2.02 -0.82 17.31
C LEU A 133 -1.72 -2.11 16.54
N ASN A 134 -0.46 -2.32 16.15
CA ASN A 134 -0.03 -3.54 15.45
C ASN A 134 -0.26 -4.83 16.27
N LEU A 135 -0.21 -4.76 17.60
CA LEU A 135 -0.53 -5.91 18.47
C LEU A 135 -2.05 -6.13 18.61
N THR A 136 -2.86 -5.09 18.46
CA THR A 136 -4.32 -5.18 18.58
C THR A 136 -5.03 -5.61 17.30
N PHE A 137 -4.38 -5.47 16.13
CA PHE A 137 -4.96 -5.94 14.88
C PHE A 137 -4.82 -7.47 14.77
N PRO A 138 -5.92 -8.20 14.50
CA PRO A 138 -5.85 -9.64 14.32
C PRO A 138 -5.00 -9.97 13.08
N VAL A 139 -4.24 -11.06 13.17
CA VAL A 139 -3.51 -11.58 12.01
C VAL A 139 -4.55 -12.02 10.97
N VAL A 140 -4.62 -11.30 9.85
CA VAL A 140 -5.62 -11.55 8.80
C VAL A 140 -5.32 -12.87 8.07
N TYR A 141 -4.04 -13.16 7.83
CA TYR A 141 -3.62 -14.35 7.09
C TYR A 141 -3.06 -15.42 8.03
N HIS A 142 -3.68 -16.60 8.02
CA HIS A 142 -3.25 -17.74 8.82
C HIS A 142 -2.41 -18.68 7.95
N ASN A 143 -1.46 -19.39 8.57
CA ASN A 143 -0.64 -20.36 7.86
C ASN A 143 -1.40 -21.68 7.78
N GLU A 144 -2.29 -21.79 6.80
CA GLU A 144 -3.11 -22.99 6.60
C GLU A 144 -2.29 -24.14 6.05
N THR A 145 -2.53 -25.33 6.59
CA THR A 145 -1.90 -26.57 6.14
C THR A 145 -2.53 -27.03 4.83
N LYS A 146 -1.76 -27.81 4.05
CA LYS A 146 -2.24 -28.44 2.80
C LYS A 146 -3.56 -29.19 3.00
N ALA A 147 -3.73 -29.85 4.15
CA ALA A 147 -4.92 -30.62 4.51
C ALA A 147 -6.15 -29.72 4.77
N GLU A 148 -5.98 -28.60 5.47
CA GLU A 148 -7.06 -27.66 5.74
C GLU A 148 -7.56 -27.01 4.45
N VAL A 149 -6.64 -26.60 3.57
CA VAL A 149 -6.99 -26.03 2.26
C VAL A 149 -7.71 -27.08 1.39
N TYR A 150 -7.24 -28.34 1.40
CA TYR A 150 -7.89 -29.43 0.67
C TYR A 150 -9.35 -29.64 1.10
N GLN A 151 -9.66 -29.54 2.40
CA GLN A 151 -11.01 -29.70 2.92
C GLN A 151 -11.98 -28.60 2.46
N ARG A 152 -11.48 -27.41 2.10
CA ARG A 152 -12.29 -26.28 1.61
C ARG A 152 -12.58 -26.33 0.12
N LEU A 153 -11.95 -27.25 -0.62
CA LEU A 153 -12.12 -27.33 -2.06
C LEU A 153 -13.55 -27.78 -2.42
N PRO A 154 -14.21 -27.11 -3.38
CA PRO A 154 -15.50 -27.54 -3.89
C PRO A 154 -15.34 -28.70 -4.88
N LEU A 155 -14.94 -29.89 -4.38
CA LEU A 155 -14.57 -31.04 -5.21
C LEU A 155 -15.63 -31.43 -6.25
N GLN A 156 -16.92 -31.39 -5.87
CA GLN A 156 -18.03 -31.69 -6.79
C GLN A 156 -18.10 -30.70 -7.95
N LYS A 157 -17.87 -29.41 -7.69
CA LYS A 157 -17.87 -28.35 -8.72
C LYS A 157 -16.67 -28.49 -9.65
N ILE A 158 -15.50 -28.77 -9.07
CA ILE A 158 -14.27 -29.00 -9.83
C ILE A 158 -14.44 -30.20 -10.77
N GLU A 159 -15.06 -31.28 -10.30
CA GLU A 159 -15.36 -32.45 -11.12
C GLU A 159 -16.35 -32.13 -12.25
N ASN A 160 -17.41 -31.35 -11.96
CA ASN A 160 -18.42 -30.99 -12.95
C ASN A 160 -17.94 -30.00 -14.02
N GLU A 161 -17.14 -28.99 -13.64
CA GLU A 161 -16.72 -27.90 -14.54
C GLU A 161 -15.38 -28.16 -15.21
N VAL A 162 -14.42 -28.73 -14.48
CA VAL A 162 -13.03 -28.95 -14.94
C VAL A 162 -12.79 -30.41 -15.33
N GLY A 163 -13.62 -31.33 -14.85
CA GLY A 163 -13.50 -32.77 -15.16
C GLY A 163 -12.42 -33.49 -14.34
N ILE A 164 -11.94 -32.91 -13.24
CA ILE A 164 -10.95 -33.56 -12.36
C ILE A 164 -11.68 -34.43 -11.35
N SER A 165 -11.46 -35.74 -11.42
CA SER A 165 -12.05 -36.69 -10.47
C SER A 165 -11.43 -36.58 -9.07
N MET A 166 -12.16 -37.04 -8.05
CA MET A 166 -11.63 -37.07 -6.67
C MET A 166 -10.36 -37.91 -6.54
N GLU A 167 -10.23 -38.97 -7.33
CA GLU A 167 -9.05 -39.85 -7.35
C GLU A 167 -7.83 -39.15 -7.92
N GLU A 168 -7.99 -38.39 -9.01
CA GLU A 168 -6.93 -37.57 -9.59
C GLU A 168 -6.51 -36.44 -8.65
N MET A 169 -7.48 -35.78 -8.01
CA MET A 169 -7.19 -34.74 -7.02
C MET A 169 -6.41 -35.30 -5.82
N ARG A 170 -6.75 -36.53 -5.37
CA ARG A 170 -6.00 -37.22 -4.32
C ARG A 170 -4.59 -37.58 -4.78
N ALA A 171 -4.44 -38.13 -5.98
CA ALA A 171 -3.11 -38.45 -6.53
C ALA A 171 -2.22 -37.20 -6.65
N PHE A 172 -2.80 -36.05 -7.02
CA PHE A 172 -2.13 -34.76 -7.04
C PHE A 172 -1.75 -34.27 -5.63
N TYR A 173 -2.64 -34.44 -4.65
CA TYR A 173 -2.39 -34.09 -3.26
C TYR A 173 -1.21 -34.85 -2.65
N GLU A 174 -1.00 -36.12 -3.02
CA GLU A 174 0.10 -36.94 -2.47
C GLU A 174 1.49 -36.56 -3.01
N LYS A 175 1.58 -35.80 -4.10
CA LYS A 175 2.87 -35.36 -4.66
C LYS A 175 3.58 -34.37 -3.71
N PRO A 176 4.90 -34.50 -3.48
CA PRO A 176 5.64 -33.63 -2.57
C PRO A 176 5.87 -32.21 -3.12
N THR A 177 5.85 -32.04 -4.45
CA THR A 177 6.05 -30.76 -5.14
C THR A 177 4.78 -29.90 -5.21
N THR A 178 3.62 -30.47 -4.87
CA THR A 178 2.33 -29.78 -4.98
C THR A 178 2.04 -28.88 -3.80
N VAL A 179 1.44 -27.75 -4.12
CA VAL A 179 1.06 -26.71 -3.17
C VAL A 179 -0.45 -26.47 -3.24
N PHE A 180 -1.05 -26.36 -2.06
CA PHE A 180 -2.44 -25.99 -1.85
C PHE A 180 -2.40 -24.78 -0.96
N LEU A 181 -2.73 -23.62 -1.52
CA LEU A 181 -2.62 -22.35 -0.82
C LEU A 181 -3.99 -21.70 -0.73
N PHE A 182 -4.28 -21.12 0.42
CA PHE A 182 -5.41 -20.23 0.64
C PHE A 182 -4.88 -18.85 0.99
N GLY A 183 -5.40 -17.83 0.34
CA GLY A 183 -4.99 -16.45 0.57
C GLY A 183 -5.79 -15.48 -0.25
N ARG A 184 -5.46 -14.19 -0.14
CA ARG A 184 -6.13 -13.14 -0.92
C ARG A 184 -5.40 -12.87 -2.22
N GLU A 185 -6.10 -12.98 -3.33
CA GLU A 185 -5.59 -12.60 -4.63
C GLU A 185 -5.45 -11.07 -4.70
N ILE A 186 -4.30 -10.58 -5.17
CA ILE A 186 -4.11 -9.17 -5.49
C ILE A 186 -3.30 -9.00 -6.78
N TYR A 187 -3.55 -7.88 -7.45
CA TYR A 187 -2.86 -7.47 -8.69
C TYR A 187 -2.96 -8.48 -9.83
N PRO A 188 -4.19 -8.89 -10.24
CA PRO A 188 -4.34 -9.77 -11.38
C PRO A 188 -3.89 -9.04 -12.65
N ALA A 189 -3.06 -9.72 -13.44
CA ALA A 189 -2.57 -9.21 -14.71
C ALA A 189 -2.37 -10.35 -15.70
N TYR A 190 -2.91 -10.20 -16.92
CA TYR A 190 -2.61 -11.08 -18.04
C TYR A 190 -1.39 -10.54 -18.78
N GLN A 191 -0.26 -11.25 -18.70
CA GLN A 191 1.01 -10.79 -19.26
C GLN A 191 1.93 -11.94 -19.69
N GLU A 192 2.94 -11.60 -20.48
CA GLU A 192 4.03 -12.51 -20.84
C GLU A 192 4.93 -12.77 -19.62
N LEU A 193 5.28 -14.04 -19.38
CA LEU A 193 6.24 -14.35 -18.32
C LEU A 193 7.64 -13.91 -18.75
N LYS A 194 8.34 -13.20 -17.87
CA LYS A 194 9.75 -12.83 -18.11
C LYS A 194 10.67 -14.05 -18.28
N SER A 195 10.33 -15.18 -17.65
CA SER A 195 11.08 -16.43 -17.75
C SER A 195 10.85 -17.16 -19.08
N ASP A 196 9.67 -16.98 -19.69
CA ASP A 196 9.32 -17.56 -20.98
C ASP A 196 8.45 -16.57 -21.77
N PRO A 197 9.06 -15.78 -22.67
CA PRO A 197 8.35 -14.77 -23.46
C PRO A 197 7.30 -15.36 -24.41
N THR A 198 7.34 -16.67 -24.67
CA THR A 198 6.34 -17.34 -25.51
C THR A 198 5.08 -17.71 -24.74
N LEU A 199 5.15 -17.69 -23.40
CA LEU A 199 4.05 -18.03 -22.51
C LEU A 199 3.36 -16.77 -21.99
N ARG A 200 2.08 -16.63 -22.35
CA ARG A 200 1.17 -15.68 -21.71
C ARG A 200 0.40 -16.39 -20.60
N ALA A 201 0.24 -15.70 -19.47
CA ALA A 201 -0.44 -16.26 -18.31
C ALA A 201 -1.17 -15.20 -17.52
N ASN A 202 -2.17 -15.65 -16.77
CA ASN A 202 -2.76 -14.88 -15.69
C ASN A 202 -1.79 -14.92 -14.51
N THR A 203 -1.23 -13.76 -14.16
CA THR A 203 -0.30 -13.59 -13.04
C THR A 203 -0.95 -12.79 -11.93
N PHE A 204 -0.69 -13.16 -10.69
CA PHE A 204 -1.19 -12.46 -9.51
C PHE A 204 -0.30 -12.74 -8.30
N LYS A 205 -0.47 -11.95 -7.23
CA LYS A 205 0.13 -12.22 -5.94
C LYS A 205 -0.91 -12.81 -5.01
N LEU A 206 -0.61 -13.95 -4.40
CA LEU A 206 -1.43 -14.54 -3.36
C LEU A 206 -0.90 -14.12 -1.99
N LEU A 207 -1.68 -13.31 -1.28
CA LEU A 207 -1.38 -12.88 0.08
C LEU A 207 -1.70 -14.02 1.06
N THR A 208 -0.63 -14.61 1.58
CA THR A 208 -0.65 -15.48 2.75
C THR A 208 0.33 -14.88 3.79
N PRO A 209 0.59 -15.49 4.97
CA PRO A 209 1.65 -15.00 5.86
C PRO A 209 2.99 -14.77 5.14
N LYS A 210 3.26 -15.55 4.09
CA LYS A 210 4.33 -15.31 3.11
C LYS A 210 3.71 -15.07 1.72
N PRO A 211 3.90 -13.90 1.09
CA PRO A 211 3.32 -13.66 -0.23
C PRO A 211 3.96 -14.58 -1.28
N TYR A 212 3.15 -15.08 -2.20
CA TYR A 212 3.58 -15.90 -3.33
C TYR A 212 3.22 -15.24 -4.66
N ASP A 213 4.15 -15.29 -5.60
CA ASP A 213 3.88 -14.96 -7.00
C ASP A 213 3.33 -16.20 -7.70
N VAL A 214 2.14 -16.09 -8.29
CA VAL A 214 1.42 -17.21 -8.89
C VAL A 214 1.13 -16.88 -10.35
N TYR A 215 1.26 -17.88 -11.22
CA TYR A 215 0.77 -17.79 -12.59
C TYR A 215 -0.05 -19.02 -12.96
N ILE A 216 -1.13 -18.79 -13.71
CA ILE A 216 -1.94 -19.82 -14.37
C ILE A 216 -1.77 -19.63 -15.87
N ALA A 217 -1.11 -20.60 -16.50
CA ALA A 217 -0.82 -20.55 -17.92
C ALA A 217 -2.12 -20.70 -18.73
N ASP A 218 -2.44 -19.70 -19.56
CA ASP A 218 -3.68 -19.67 -20.33
C ASP A 218 -3.37 -19.29 -21.78
N GLY A 219 -3.93 -20.04 -22.72
CA GLY A 219 -3.71 -19.82 -24.15
C GLY A 219 -4.32 -18.52 -24.67
N GLU A 220 -5.40 -18.06 -24.05
CA GLU A 220 -6.11 -16.83 -24.44
C GLU A 220 -6.27 -15.88 -23.24
N ALA A 221 -6.50 -14.59 -23.53
CA ALA A 221 -6.80 -13.63 -22.49
C ALA A 221 -8.20 -13.93 -21.91
N PRO A 222 -8.38 -13.86 -20.58
CA PRO A 222 -9.68 -14.14 -19.99
C PRO A 222 -10.70 -13.12 -20.50
N ALA A 223 -11.90 -13.60 -20.87
CA ALA A 223 -12.97 -12.76 -21.41
C ALA A 223 -13.42 -11.67 -20.41
N GLU A 224 -13.28 -11.95 -19.11
CA GLU A 224 -13.52 -11.02 -18.02
C GLU A 224 -12.25 -10.87 -17.19
N ALA A 225 -12.01 -9.67 -16.66
CA ALA A 225 -10.94 -9.45 -15.72
C ALA A 225 -11.13 -10.31 -14.46
N LEU A 226 -10.05 -10.89 -13.94
CA LEU A 226 -10.08 -11.59 -12.67
C LEU A 226 -10.44 -10.60 -11.54
N PRO A 227 -11.27 -11.02 -10.57
CA PRO A 227 -11.62 -10.17 -9.45
C PRO A 227 -10.37 -9.91 -8.61
N ALA A 228 -10.11 -8.64 -8.30
CA ALA A 228 -8.97 -8.22 -7.50
C ALA A 228 -9.36 -8.10 -6.03
N GLY A 229 -8.65 -8.79 -5.13
CA GLY A 229 -8.85 -8.69 -3.68
C GLY A 229 -9.83 -9.68 -3.07
N GLU A 230 -10.20 -10.74 -3.81
CA GLU A 230 -11.01 -11.86 -3.31
C GLU A 230 -10.12 -12.96 -2.70
N ASP A 231 -10.69 -13.72 -1.76
CA ASP A 231 -10.03 -14.88 -1.19
C ASP A 231 -10.06 -16.03 -2.22
N MET A 232 -8.92 -16.70 -2.36
CA MET A 232 -8.67 -17.65 -3.44
C MET A 232 -7.92 -18.87 -2.94
N ILE A 233 -8.36 -20.05 -3.37
CA ILE A 233 -7.63 -21.30 -3.24
C ILE A 233 -6.86 -21.57 -4.53
N VAL A 234 -5.56 -21.81 -4.42
CA VAL A 234 -4.66 -22.09 -5.54
C VAL A 234 -4.11 -23.50 -5.42
N LEU A 235 -4.22 -24.27 -6.50
CA LEU A 235 -3.62 -25.59 -6.67
C LEU A 235 -2.53 -25.53 -7.73
N GLY A 236 -1.33 -25.98 -7.38
CA GLY A 236 -0.21 -25.91 -8.31
C GLY A 236 1.04 -26.63 -7.82
N CYS A 237 2.16 -26.27 -8.41
CA CYS A 237 3.48 -26.73 -8.02
C CYS A 237 4.47 -25.60 -7.77
N ARG A 238 5.37 -25.87 -6.82
CA ARG A 238 6.56 -25.06 -6.63
C ARG A 238 7.70 -25.69 -7.41
N GLU A 239 8.20 -24.97 -8.40
CA GLU A 239 9.43 -25.32 -9.09
C GLU A 239 10.64 -24.94 -8.22
N ALA A 240 11.69 -25.78 -8.22
CA ALA A 240 12.86 -25.57 -7.35
C ALA A 240 13.66 -24.31 -7.74
N ASP A 241 13.66 -23.95 -9.02
CA ASP A 241 14.50 -22.89 -9.59
C ASP A 241 13.73 -21.58 -9.88
N SER A 242 12.43 -21.52 -9.57
CA SER A 242 11.57 -20.35 -9.83
C SER A 242 10.92 -19.83 -8.56
N PRO A 243 10.89 -18.49 -8.34
CA PRO A 243 10.13 -17.91 -7.24
C PRO A 243 8.61 -18.00 -7.46
N TRP A 244 8.18 -18.40 -8.67
CA TRP A 244 6.78 -18.49 -9.04
C TRP A 244 6.18 -19.85 -8.71
N ILE A 245 4.90 -19.83 -8.36
CA ILE A 245 4.05 -21.01 -8.28
C ILE A 245 3.34 -21.17 -9.62
N LYS A 246 3.58 -22.31 -10.26
CA LYS A 246 2.86 -22.74 -11.46
C LYS A 246 1.54 -23.35 -11.02
N ALA A 247 0.46 -22.60 -11.16
CA ALA A 247 -0.87 -23.03 -10.75
C ALA A 247 -1.64 -23.64 -11.92
N TYR A 248 -2.35 -24.74 -11.63
CA TYR A 248 -3.30 -25.34 -12.56
C TYR A 248 -4.70 -24.80 -12.35
N LEU A 249 -5.13 -24.70 -11.09
CA LEU A 249 -6.50 -24.35 -10.71
C LEU A 249 -6.48 -23.21 -9.69
N GLY A 250 -7.40 -22.29 -9.87
CA GLY A 250 -7.76 -21.24 -8.95
C GLY A 250 -9.25 -21.28 -8.64
N TYR A 251 -9.62 -21.17 -7.38
CA TYR A 251 -11.02 -21.07 -6.94
C TYR A 251 -11.21 -19.80 -6.12
N PHE A 252 -12.05 -18.88 -6.60
CA PHE A 252 -12.46 -17.69 -5.86
C PHE A 252 -13.60 -18.04 -4.91
N VAL A 253 -13.43 -17.72 -3.63
CA VAL A 253 -14.34 -18.17 -2.57
C VAL A 253 -15.63 -17.32 -2.55
N GLU A 254 -15.53 -16.01 -2.73
CA GLU A 254 -16.67 -15.10 -2.65
C GLU A 254 -17.52 -15.12 -3.93
N SER A 255 -16.89 -15.03 -5.09
CA SER A 255 -17.58 -15.09 -6.38
C SER A 255 -17.96 -16.49 -6.82
N ASP A 256 -17.51 -17.53 -6.08
CA ASP A 256 -17.70 -18.94 -6.42
C ASP A 256 -17.33 -19.20 -7.90
N LYS A 257 -16.11 -18.80 -8.30
CA LYS A 257 -15.62 -18.89 -9.69
C LYS A 257 -14.36 -19.74 -9.77
N LEU A 258 -14.31 -20.65 -10.76
CA LEU A 258 -13.12 -21.44 -11.06
C LEU A 258 -12.37 -20.85 -12.26
N ILE A 259 -11.04 -20.88 -12.19
CA ILE A 259 -10.14 -20.58 -13.30
C ILE A 259 -9.10 -21.69 -13.39
N TRP A 260 -8.76 -22.15 -14.59
CA TRP A 260 -7.78 -23.22 -14.76
C TRP A 260 -6.92 -23.04 -16.00
N ALA A 261 -5.79 -23.73 -16.01
CA ALA A 261 -4.87 -23.74 -17.14
C ALA A 261 -5.46 -24.54 -18.31
N THR A 262 -5.52 -23.93 -19.48
CA THR A 262 -6.09 -24.53 -20.71
C THR A 262 -5.03 -25.18 -21.60
N ASN A 263 -3.76 -24.82 -21.42
CA ASN A 263 -2.66 -25.24 -22.29
C ASN A 263 -1.89 -26.48 -21.79
N THR A 264 -2.32 -27.09 -20.68
CA THR A 264 -1.66 -28.22 -20.03
C THR A 264 -2.69 -29.12 -19.34
N THR A 265 -2.31 -30.35 -19.01
CA THR A 265 -3.19 -31.28 -18.30
C THR A 265 -2.90 -31.23 -16.79
N PHE A 266 -3.92 -31.52 -15.99
CA PHE A 266 -3.79 -31.55 -14.52
C PHE A 266 -2.74 -32.55 -14.04
N ARG A 267 -2.48 -33.62 -14.81
CA ARG A 267 -1.50 -34.65 -14.45
C ARG A 267 -0.06 -34.19 -14.70
N ASP A 268 0.15 -33.35 -15.70
CA ASP A 268 1.47 -32.97 -16.23
C ASP A 268 2.00 -31.65 -15.68
N ILE A 269 1.17 -30.84 -15.02
CA ILE A 269 1.59 -29.54 -14.43
C ILE A 269 2.67 -29.70 -13.34
N CYS A 270 2.74 -30.88 -12.73
CA CYS A 270 3.59 -31.22 -11.60
C CYS A 270 4.32 -32.54 -11.87
N PRO A 271 5.54 -32.51 -12.44
CA PRO A 271 6.35 -33.71 -12.60
C PRO A 271 6.76 -34.31 -11.25
#